data_AF-G5CAR6-F1
#
_entry.id   AF-G5CAR6-F1
#
_cell.length_a   1.000
_cell.length_b   1.000
_cell.length_c   1.000
_cell.angle_alpha   90.00
_cell.angle_beta   90.00
_cell.angle_gamma   90.00
#
_symmetry.space_group_name_H-M   'P 1'
#
loop_
_entity.id
_entity.type
_entity.pdbx_description
1 polymer ?
#
loop_
_entity_poly.entity_id
_entity_poly.type
_entity_poly.pdbx_seq_one_letter_code
_entity_poly.pdbx_strand_id
1 'polypeptide(L)'
;MEEGTLGYAVGSTYLGPAFRGLKGRTLYPAVSAVWGQCQVRIRYLGERRAEPHSLLHLSRLCVRHTLGDTRLGQVSALPLPPAMKRYLLYQ
;
A
#
# COMPACT_ATOMS: atom_id res chain seq x y z
N MET A 1 15.16 -1.91 6.75
CA MET A 1 13.96 -2.78 6.79
C MET A 1 13.85 -3.38 8.18
N GLU A 2 12.83 -3.02 8.96
CA GLU A 2 12.79 -3.33 10.41
C GLU A 2 12.52 -4.80 10.72
N GLU A 3 11.46 -5.38 10.13
CA GLU A 3 11.09 -6.78 10.34
C GLU A 3 12.00 -7.76 9.57
N GLY A 4 12.66 -7.29 8.51
CA GLY A 4 13.55 -8.13 7.70
C GLY A 4 12.80 -9.15 6.84
N THR A 5 11.62 -8.79 6.33
CA THR A 5 10.80 -9.62 5.44
C THR A 5 10.62 -9.03 4.05
N LEU A 6 10.52 -9.88 3.03
CA LEU A 6 10.12 -9.48 1.67
C LEU A 6 8.80 -10.18 1.32
N GLY A 7 7.83 -9.43 0.80
CA GLY A 7 6.57 -9.94 0.30
C GLY A 7 6.18 -9.29 -1.02
N TYR A 8 5.15 -9.82 -1.66
CA TYR A 8 4.69 -9.38 -2.98
C TYR A 8 3.22 -8.95 -2.92
N ALA A 9 2.83 -8.13 -3.89
CA ALA A 9 1.44 -7.71 -4.07
C ALA A 9 1.07 -7.74 -5.56
N VAL A 10 -0.20 -8.02 -5.84
CA VAL A 10 -0.79 -7.92 -7.18
C VAL A 10 -1.96 -6.95 -7.10
N GLY A 11 -1.86 -5.83 -7.81
CA GLY A 11 -2.82 -4.73 -7.66
C GLY A 11 -2.86 -4.22 -6.22
N SER A 12 -4.04 -4.23 -5.59
CA SER A 12 -4.26 -3.85 -4.18
C SER A 12 -4.12 -5.02 -3.19
N THR A 13 -3.82 -6.24 -3.67
CA THR A 13 -3.80 -7.44 -2.83
C THR A 13 -2.39 -7.79 -2.39
N TYR A 14 -2.14 -7.75 -1.08
CA TYR A 14 -0.89 -8.23 -0.48
C TYR A 14 -0.92 -9.75 -0.29
N LEU A 15 0.12 -10.45 -0.73
CA LEU A 15 0.20 -11.92 -0.76
C LEU A 15 0.89 -12.52 0.48
N GLY A 16 1.30 -11.69 1.44
CA GLY A 16 2.04 -12.13 2.62
C GLY A 16 3.57 -12.18 2.44
N PRO A 17 4.30 -12.59 3.50
CA PRO A 17 5.75 -12.68 3.48
C PRO A 17 6.22 -13.92 2.70
N ALA A 18 7.05 -13.69 1.68
CA ALA A 18 7.71 -14.75 0.92
C ALA A 18 9.08 -15.11 1.51
N PHE A 19 9.80 -14.14 2.05
CA PHE A 19 11.12 -14.33 2.65
C PHE A 19 11.22 -13.65 4.02
N ARG A 20 12.03 -14.22 4.91
CA ARG A 20 12.35 -13.72 6.26
C ARG A 20 13.87 -13.72 6.48
N GLY A 21 14.35 -13.09 7.56
CA GLY A 21 15.78 -13.13 7.93
C GLY A 21 16.67 -12.16 7.14
N LEU A 22 16.09 -11.09 6.58
CA LEU A 22 16.79 -10.10 5.76
C LEU A 22 17.26 -8.88 6.55
N LYS A 23 17.07 -8.87 7.88
CA LYS A 23 17.45 -7.74 8.74
C LYS A 23 18.97 -7.51 8.69
N GLY A 24 19.37 -6.25 8.56
CA GLY A 24 20.79 -5.85 8.49
C GLY A 24 21.48 -6.13 7.15
N ARG A 25 20.78 -6.68 6.15
CA ARG A 25 21.33 -6.92 4.81
C ARG A 25 21.02 -5.77 3.86
N THR A 26 21.96 -5.44 2.99
CA THR A 26 21.72 -4.56 1.84
C THR A 26 21.08 -5.38 0.72
N LEU A 27 19.93 -4.94 0.21
CA LEU A 27 19.21 -5.59 -0.87
C LEU A 27 19.06 -4.62 -2.04
N TYR A 28 19.04 -5.16 -3.26
CA TYR A 28 18.86 -4.40 -4.50
C TYR A 28 17.61 -4.90 -5.23
N PRO A 29 16.73 -4.00 -5.73
CA PRO A 29 15.66 -4.40 -6.64
C PRO A 29 16.26 -5.07 -7.89
N ALA A 30 15.73 -6.22 -8.27
CA ALA A 30 16.25 -6.99 -9.40
C ALA A 30 15.10 -7.56 -10.24
N VAL A 31 15.34 -7.64 -11.55
CA VAL A 31 14.48 -8.30 -12.53
C VAL A 31 15.40 -9.10 -13.46
N SER A 32 15.04 -10.35 -13.72
CA SER A 32 15.70 -11.19 -14.72
C SER A 32 14.65 -11.63 -15.73
N ALA A 33 14.97 -11.56 -17.02
CA ALA A 33 14.07 -11.92 -18.12
C ALA A 33 14.84 -12.70 -19.18
N VAL A 34 14.20 -13.74 -19.73
CA VAL A 34 14.77 -14.60 -20.79
C VAL A 34 14.00 -14.48 -22.11
N TRP A 35 13.02 -13.56 -22.19
CA TRP A 35 12.10 -13.45 -23.31
C TRP A 35 12.39 -12.20 -24.17
N GLY A 36 12.46 -12.39 -25.49
CA GLY A 36 12.67 -11.30 -26.44
C GLY A 36 11.50 -10.31 -26.44
N GLN A 37 11.78 -9.01 -26.51
CA GLN A 37 10.77 -7.93 -26.48
C GLN A 37 10.00 -7.79 -25.15
N CYS A 38 10.52 -8.31 -24.03
CA CYS A 38 9.97 -8.02 -22.71
C CYS A 38 10.29 -6.58 -22.29
N GLN A 39 9.29 -5.83 -21.83
CA GLN A 39 9.48 -4.52 -21.22
C GLN A 39 9.05 -4.57 -19.76
N VAL A 40 9.98 -4.22 -18.87
CA VAL A 40 9.72 -4.13 -17.43
C VAL A 40 10.07 -2.73 -16.95
N ARG A 41 9.17 -2.14 -16.15
CA ARG A 41 9.36 -0.82 -15.55
C ARG A 41 9.32 -0.93 -14.04
N ILE A 42 10.42 -0.58 -13.39
CA ILE A 42 10.49 -0.44 -11.94
C ILE A 42 10.08 0.99 -11.57
N ARG A 43 9.12 1.13 -10.65
CA ARG A 43 8.71 2.42 -10.07
C ARG A 43 8.90 2.35 -8.57
N TYR A 44 9.69 3.26 -8.02
CA TYR A 44 9.83 3.39 -6.58
C TYR A 44 8.60 4.11 -6.02
N LEU A 45 7.85 3.43 -5.15
CA LEU A 45 6.62 3.97 -4.54
C LEU A 45 6.87 4.76 -3.26
N GLY A 46 8.08 4.67 -2.69
CA GLY A 46 8.45 5.32 -1.44
C GLY A 46 8.89 4.35 -0.37
N GLU A 47 9.37 4.93 0.73
CA GLU A 47 9.65 4.26 1.98
C GLU A 47 8.53 4.55 2.98
N ARG A 48 8.23 3.59 3.85
CA ARG A 48 7.38 3.83 5.01
C ARG A 48 8.27 4.12 6.20
N ARG A 49 8.18 5.32 6.77
CA ARG A 49 8.87 5.68 8.01
C ARG A 49 8.32 4.85 9.17
N ALA A 50 9.18 4.51 10.11
CA ALA A 50 8.85 3.79 11.34
C ALA A 50 8.21 4.71 12.41
N GLU A 51 7.40 5.68 11.97
CA GLU A 51 6.70 6.57 12.87
C GLU A 51 5.30 6.00 13.17
N PRO A 52 4.82 6.11 14.43
CA PRO A 52 3.47 5.71 14.76
C PRO A 52 2.48 6.57 13.96
N HIS A 53 1.51 5.92 13.33
CA HIS A 53 0.47 6.62 12.59
C HIS A 53 -0.47 7.31 13.57
N SER A 54 -0.93 8.52 13.23
CA SER A 54 -1.93 9.21 14.04
C SER A 54 -3.24 8.42 14.07
N LEU A 55 -4.03 8.60 15.15
CA LEU A 55 -5.37 8.01 15.25
C LEU A 55 -6.24 8.39 14.05
N LEU A 56 -6.10 9.63 13.55
CA LEU A 56 -6.74 10.08 12.32
C LEU A 56 -6.30 9.24 11.11
N HIS A 57 -5.03 8.92 10.94
CA HIS A 57 -4.63 8.08 9.81
C HIS A 57 -5.23 6.67 9.91
N LEU A 58 -5.13 6.05 11.09
CA LEU A 58 -5.64 4.69 11.34
C LEU A 58 -7.16 4.60 11.19
N SER A 59 -7.89 5.62 11.68
CA SER A 59 -9.35 5.69 11.56
C SER A 59 -9.78 5.73 10.10
N ARG A 60 -9.11 6.55 9.26
CA ARG A 60 -9.37 6.58 7.83
C ARG A 60 -9.12 5.23 7.18
N LEU A 61 -8.00 4.60 7.52
CA LEU A 61 -7.63 3.30 6.96
C LEU A 61 -8.69 2.25 7.30
N CYS A 62 -9.13 2.18 8.55
CA CYS A 62 -10.17 1.26 9.01
C CYS A 62 -11.50 1.47 8.27
N VAL A 63 -11.94 2.73 8.12
CA VAL A 63 -13.18 3.05 7.39
C VAL A 63 -13.06 2.65 5.92
N ARG A 64 -11.95 3.00 5.25
CA ARG A 64 -11.73 2.66 3.84
C ARG A 64 -11.64 1.15 3.61
N HIS A 65 -10.96 0.43 4.49
CA HIS A 65 -10.89 -1.03 4.45
C HIS A 65 -12.29 -1.65 4.58
N THR A 66 -13.10 -1.13 5.50
CA THR A 66 -14.48 -1.61 5.69
C THR A 66 -15.35 -1.30 4.48
N LEU A 67 -15.24 -0.10 3.89
CA LEU A 67 -15.97 0.27 2.67
C LEU A 67 -15.57 -0.62 1.48
N GLY A 68 -14.28 -0.95 1.36
CA GLY A 68 -13.73 -1.63 0.20
C GLY A 68 -13.71 -0.76 -1.05
N ASP A 69 -13.07 -1.24 -2.11
CA ASP A 69 -12.85 -0.46 -3.34
C ASP A 69 -14.15 -0.09 -4.06
N THR A 70 -15.19 -0.93 -3.96
CA THR A 70 -16.48 -0.72 -4.63
C THR A 70 -17.29 0.43 -4.03
N ARG A 71 -17.34 0.53 -2.70
CA ARG A 71 -18.15 1.54 -2.01
C ARG A 71 -17.41 2.84 -1.76
N LEU A 72 -16.08 2.84 -1.92
CA LEU A 72 -15.29 4.05 -1.77
C LEU A 72 -15.70 5.15 -2.77
N GLY A 73 -16.03 4.76 -4.01
CA GLY A 73 -16.56 5.70 -5.02
C GLY A 73 -17.91 6.32 -4.64
N GLN A 74 -18.65 5.71 -3.70
CA GLN A 74 -19.96 6.16 -3.25
C GLN A 74 -19.89 7.08 -2.02
N VAL A 75 -18.69 7.38 -1.50
CA VAL A 75 -18.52 8.25 -0.32
C VAL A 75 -19.16 9.63 -0.52
N SER A 76 -19.17 10.13 -1.76
CA SER A 76 -19.82 11.40 -2.10
C SER A 76 -21.33 11.40 -1.86
N ALA A 77 -22.00 10.25 -1.96
CA ALA A 77 -23.44 10.09 -1.75
C ALA A 77 -23.83 9.90 -0.28
N LEU A 78 -22.88 9.63 0.62
CA LEU A 78 -23.17 9.44 2.04
C LEU A 78 -23.64 10.75 2.69
N PRO A 79 -24.53 10.69 3.70
CA PRO A 79 -24.98 11.86 4.47
C PRO A 79 -23.90 12.30 5.48
N LEU A 80 -22.69 12.56 4.99
CA LEU A 80 -21.53 12.99 5.77
C LEU A 80 -21.17 14.45 5.48
N PRO A 81 -20.63 15.19 6.47
CA PRO A 81 -20.07 16.51 6.25
C PRO A 81 -18.98 16.53 5.15
N PRO A 82 -18.85 17.61 4.36
CA PRO A 82 -17.86 17.70 3.27
C PRO A 82 -16.41 17.45 3.73
N ALA A 83 -16.04 17.91 4.93
CA ALA A 83 -14.71 17.68 5.50
C ALA A 83 -14.41 16.18 5.69
N MET A 84 -15.40 15.39 6.12
CA MET A 84 -15.23 13.94 6.29
C MET A 84 -15.12 13.22 4.94
N LYS A 85 -15.90 13.65 3.93
CA LYS A 85 -15.81 13.10 2.56
C LYS A 85 -14.41 13.31 1.98
N ARG A 86 -13.90 14.54 2.06
CA ARG A 86 -12.54 14.91 1.64
C ARG A 86 -11.48 14.09 2.35
N TYR A 87 -11.57 14.04 3.67
CA TYR A 87 -10.69 13.22 4.50
C TYR A 87 -10.67 11.74 4.07
N LEU A 88 -11.83 11.12 3.81
CA LEU A 88 -11.91 9.73 3.35
C LEU A 88 -11.38 9.53 1.92
N LEU A 89 -11.49 10.54 1.05
CA LEU A 89 -11.09 10.49 -0.36
C LEU A 89 -9.65 10.95 -0.63
N TYR A 90 -8.90 11.36 0.39
CA TYR A 90 -7.58 12.00 0.24
C TYR A 90 -7.65 13.31 -0.60
N GLN A 91 -8.74 14.07 -0.43
CA GLN A 91 -8.95 15.41 -0.98
C GLN A 91 -9.01 16.44 0.15
#